data_AF-A0A954VSB0-F1
#
_entry.id   AF-A0A954VSB0-F1
#
_cell.length_a   1.000
_cell.length_b   1.000
_cell.length_c   1.000
_cell.angle_alpha   90.00
_cell.angle_beta   90.00
_cell.angle_gamma   90.00
#
_symmetry.space_group_name_H-M   'P 1'
#
loop_
_entity.id
_entity.type
_entity.pdbx_description
1 polymer ?
#
loop_
_entity_poly.entity_id
_entity_poly.type
_entity_poly.pdbx_seq_one_letter_code
_entity_poly.pdbx_strand_id
1 'polypeptide(L)'
;MVFFKLRALLSLVVVAWIVCAVPTTWADQTDRIGEVHIGFGGTYKVGHWTPLWLQVAAGEAIDGTLQVTVPDGSGHDCTFVSDVHIPANEPTRLEALVKFGRIDCRPRIQLIASDGRQWSRTCVAAEIPSALPSTSRMILSLGTQMDLQKAADAMRRTGDSRPVTVVSVSRAEQLPGHVLAYEAVDLVVLTTRNNSLAYSAGQTWQTALMDYVRTGGRCLWSCGQNPETAADFGLDSIQLAKFEGTSRQREAVGLEGFVGAKSSLVQAAGQPLTVAKLAEVKGRVIVREGFGANQIPIVVQGAAGLGTVVFTAFDLDDDLIANWSDQTELIAKLLSLAFVSENGSVVDVSVSQSHLARVGYADMVGQLRSAMDQFTGVMLVPFSLIALLIVIFLLLIGPFDFWLHRRWTKRPEWTWLTFPAMILLCSAAAVWFAAYAKGRGVRANQLQVLDVDLSQRMARGTIWTSYFGDKGQARQAEVTPRWSTLAADRTSVATSWQGLPGDGFGGMANSIRANASGDSNTYRMQANPLRIQPESLFSPTWSSRSLVTRWSQDQL
;
A
#
# COMPACT_ATOMS: atom_id res chain seq x y z
N MET A 1 11.54 -50.07 -50.92
CA MET A 1 11.36 -50.72 -49.59
C MET A 1 12.11 -49.99 -48.44
N VAL A 2 12.37 -48.67 -48.57
CA VAL A 2 13.10 -47.85 -47.58
C VAL A 2 12.21 -46.79 -46.92
N PHE A 3 11.13 -46.37 -47.58
CA PHE A 3 10.20 -45.35 -47.05
C PHE A 3 9.24 -45.84 -45.95
N PHE A 4 9.05 -47.15 -45.78
CA PHE A 4 8.15 -47.70 -44.75
C PHE A 4 8.81 -47.87 -43.38
N LYS A 5 10.15 -48.01 -43.33
CA LYS A 5 10.90 -48.16 -42.06
C LYS A 5 11.13 -46.83 -41.33
N LEU A 6 11.06 -45.70 -42.03
CA LEU A 6 11.29 -44.38 -41.43
C LEU A 6 10.09 -43.85 -40.62
N ARG A 7 8.86 -44.26 -40.98
CA ARG A 7 7.64 -43.90 -40.25
C ARG A 7 7.51 -44.61 -38.90
N ALA A 8 8.02 -45.84 -38.80
CA ALA A 8 8.03 -46.62 -37.56
C ALA A 8 9.06 -46.07 -36.54
N LEU A 9 10.19 -45.53 -37.03
CA LEU A 9 11.22 -44.95 -36.16
C LEU A 9 10.81 -43.57 -35.62
N LEU A 10 10.13 -42.74 -36.42
CA LEU A 10 9.64 -41.44 -35.96
C LEU A 10 8.46 -41.55 -34.97
N SER A 11 7.63 -42.58 -35.08
CA SER A 11 6.55 -42.82 -34.13
C SER A 11 7.05 -43.39 -32.80
N LEU A 12 8.15 -44.16 -32.80
CA LEU A 12 8.77 -44.65 -31.56
C LEU A 12 9.48 -43.54 -30.76
N VAL A 13 10.08 -42.55 -31.43
CA VAL A 13 10.74 -41.40 -30.78
C VAL A 13 9.74 -40.40 -30.19
N VAL A 14 8.57 -40.24 -30.81
CA VAL A 14 7.49 -39.39 -30.27
C VAL A 14 6.78 -40.05 -29.08
N VAL A 15 6.66 -41.38 -29.06
CA VAL A 15 6.09 -42.10 -27.90
C VAL A 15 7.07 -42.16 -26.72
N ALA A 16 8.38 -42.23 -26.97
CA ALA A 16 9.39 -42.18 -25.90
C ALA A 16 9.52 -40.80 -25.23
N TRP A 17 9.19 -39.71 -25.92
CA TRP A 17 9.15 -38.36 -25.34
C TRP A 17 7.92 -38.09 -24.46
N ILE A 18 6.87 -38.90 -24.57
CA ILE A 18 5.64 -38.73 -23.78
C ILE A 18 5.71 -39.44 -22.41
N VAL A 19 6.70 -40.31 -22.18
CA VAL A 19 6.74 -41.18 -20.98
C VAL A 19 7.79 -40.75 -19.91
N CYS A 20 8.56 -39.67 -20.13
CA CYS A 20 9.47 -39.13 -19.10
C CYS A 20 9.01 -37.82 -18.45
N ALA A 21 7.77 -37.38 -18.68
CA ALA A 21 7.13 -36.42 -17.80
C ALA A 21 6.75 -37.19 -16.52
N VAL A 22 7.66 -37.22 -15.53
CA VAL A 22 7.30 -37.56 -14.16
C VAL A 22 6.17 -36.59 -13.81
N PRO A 23 4.92 -37.04 -13.64
CA PRO A 23 3.92 -36.19 -13.06
C PRO A 23 4.41 -35.96 -11.63
N THR A 24 4.93 -34.77 -11.35
CA THR A 24 4.91 -34.27 -9.97
C THR A 24 3.43 -34.24 -9.63
N THR A 25 2.94 -35.29 -8.98
CA THR A 25 1.59 -35.32 -8.45
C THR A 25 1.56 -34.32 -7.31
N TRP A 26 0.92 -33.18 -7.53
CA TRP A 26 0.64 -32.20 -6.50
C TRP A 26 -0.35 -32.87 -5.54
N ALA A 27 0.14 -33.31 -4.38
CA ALA A 27 -0.75 -33.71 -3.31
C ALA A 27 -1.36 -32.43 -2.73
N ASP A 28 -2.57 -32.09 -3.18
CA ASP A 28 -3.39 -31.02 -2.62
C ASP A 28 -3.92 -31.47 -1.26
N GLN A 29 -3.03 -31.59 -0.27
CA GLN A 29 -3.41 -31.78 1.12
C GLN A 29 -3.78 -30.41 1.69
N THR A 30 -5.05 -30.04 1.53
CA THR A 30 -5.61 -28.78 2.07
C THR A 30 -5.69 -28.74 3.60
N ASP A 31 -5.53 -29.89 4.27
CA ASP A 31 -5.88 -30.07 5.70
C ASP A 31 -4.96 -29.33 6.69
N ARG A 32 -3.79 -28.82 6.26
CA ARG A 32 -2.82 -28.18 7.18
C ARG A 32 -2.90 -26.66 7.23
N ILE A 33 -3.42 -26.01 6.19
CA ILE A 33 -3.56 -24.55 6.14
C ILE A 33 -4.95 -24.21 6.66
N GLY A 34 -5.03 -23.72 7.89
CA GLY A 34 -6.26 -23.35 8.59
C GLY A 34 -6.79 -21.97 8.21
N GLU A 35 -7.61 -21.37 9.07
CA GLU A 35 -8.27 -20.09 8.79
C GLU A 35 -7.26 -18.97 8.46
N VAL A 36 -7.63 -18.14 7.48
CA VAL A 36 -6.81 -17.03 6.97
C VAL A 36 -7.51 -15.72 7.33
N HIS A 37 -6.82 -14.85 8.05
CA HIS A 37 -7.27 -13.52 8.45
C HIS A 37 -6.45 -12.47 7.72
N ILE A 38 -7.09 -11.57 6.98
CA ILE A 38 -6.41 -10.56 6.17
C ILE A 38 -6.78 -9.16 6.68
N GLY A 39 -5.75 -8.37 6.97
CA GLY A 39 -5.90 -6.96 7.37
C GLY A 39 -6.54 -6.77 8.75
N PHE A 40 -6.75 -5.52 9.12
CA PHE A 40 -7.31 -5.15 10.43
C PHE A 40 -8.81 -5.43 10.44
N GLY A 41 -9.29 -6.18 11.43
CA GLY A 41 -10.73 -6.43 11.63
C GLY A 41 -11.46 -6.98 10.39
N GLY A 42 -10.77 -7.73 9.53
CA GLY A 42 -11.34 -8.19 8.26
C GLY A 42 -11.53 -7.06 7.23
N THR A 43 -10.61 -6.10 7.18
CA THR A 43 -10.57 -5.02 6.18
C THR A 43 -9.12 -4.73 5.81
N TYR A 44 -8.85 -4.53 4.52
CA TYR A 44 -7.52 -4.15 4.04
C TYR A 44 -7.60 -3.09 2.95
N LYS A 45 -6.47 -2.47 2.61
CA LYS A 45 -6.39 -1.41 1.60
C LYS A 45 -5.46 -1.83 0.47
N VAL A 46 -5.95 -1.81 -0.76
CA VAL A 46 -5.13 -2.21 -1.93
C VAL A 46 -4.00 -1.23 -2.14
N GLY A 47 -2.83 -1.70 -2.58
CA GLY A 47 -1.64 -0.87 -2.77
C GLY A 47 -0.83 -0.58 -1.51
N HIS A 48 -1.27 -1.06 -0.34
CA HIS A 48 -0.58 -0.91 0.94
C HIS A 48 -0.18 -2.29 1.50
N TRP A 49 0.93 -2.34 2.23
CA TRP A 49 1.31 -3.52 2.99
C TRP A 49 0.21 -3.90 3.99
N THR A 50 -0.15 -5.18 4.01
CA THR A 50 -1.27 -5.72 4.77
C THR A 50 -0.80 -6.97 5.51
N PRO A 51 -1.09 -7.10 6.81
CA PRO A 51 -0.81 -8.32 7.54
C PRO A 51 -1.80 -9.43 7.13
N LEU A 52 -1.27 -10.63 6.91
CA LEU A 52 -2.03 -11.85 6.70
C LEU A 52 -1.63 -12.82 7.80
N TRP A 53 -2.60 -13.23 8.61
CA TRP A 53 -2.41 -14.26 9.61
C TRP A 53 -3.04 -15.56 9.15
N LEU A 54 -2.34 -16.66 9.38
CA LEU A 54 -2.91 -17.99 9.19
C LEU A 54 -2.58 -18.90 10.36
N GLN A 55 -3.48 -19.84 10.62
CA GLN A 55 -3.21 -20.92 11.56
C GLN A 55 -2.72 -22.15 10.81
N VAL A 56 -1.61 -22.72 11.25
CA VAL A 56 -1.07 -23.96 10.71
C VAL A 56 -0.97 -24.98 11.83
N ALA A 57 -1.48 -26.19 11.57
CA ALA A 57 -1.29 -27.33 12.44
C ALA A 57 -0.51 -28.40 11.68
N ALA A 58 0.59 -28.87 12.28
CA ALA A 58 1.43 -29.90 11.70
C ALA A 58 1.68 -31.01 12.74
N GLY A 59 1.52 -32.27 12.34
CA GLY A 59 1.82 -33.41 13.22
C GLY A 59 3.32 -33.63 13.46
N GLU A 60 4.16 -32.97 12.66
CA GLU A 60 5.62 -32.99 12.71
C GLU A 60 6.12 -31.56 12.57
N ALA A 61 7.34 -31.28 13.05
CA ALA A 61 7.95 -29.98 12.87
C ALA A 61 8.23 -29.72 11.38
N ILE A 62 7.97 -28.49 10.92
CA ILE A 62 8.19 -28.06 9.55
C ILE A 62 9.08 -26.82 9.58
N ASP A 63 10.28 -26.97 9.04
CA ASP A 63 11.14 -25.85 8.63
C ASP A 63 10.98 -25.63 7.13
N GLY A 64 10.70 -24.39 6.72
CA GLY A 64 10.53 -24.10 5.29
C GLY A 64 10.13 -22.66 4.99
N THR A 65 9.42 -22.49 3.89
CA THR A 65 8.96 -21.18 3.42
C THR A 65 7.44 -21.14 3.27
N LEU A 66 6.86 -20.04 3.74
CA LEU A 66 5.49 -19.64 3.45
C LEU A 66 5.49 -18.72 2.24
N GLN A 67 4.72 -19.07 1.22
CA GLN A 67 4.58 -18.32 -0.01
C GLN A 67 3.13 -17.84 -0.17
N VAL A 68 2.93 -16.53 -0.29
CA VAL A 68 1.61 -15.94 -0.57
C VAL A 68 1.66 -15.25 -1.92
N THR A 69 0.87 -15.75 -2.88
CA THR A 69 0.80 -15.19 -4.24
C THR A 69 -0.47 -14.36 -4.40
N VAL A 70 -0.29 -13.10 -4.78
CA VAL A 70 -1.35 -12.13 -5.07
C VAL A 70 -0.99 -11.30 -6.30
N PRO A 71 -1.96 -10.79 -7.09
CA PRO A 71 -1.66 -9.91 -8.20
C PRO A 71 -1.11 -8.57 -7.70
N ASP A 72 -0.11 -8.05 -8.41
CA ASP A 72 0.39 -6.68 -8.27
C ASP A 72 -0.58 -5.65 -8.89
N GLY A 73 -0.27 -4.36 -8.74
CA GLY A 73 -1.12 -3.28 -9.26
C GLY A 73 -1.34 -3.31 -10.78
N SER A 74 -0.51 -4.03 -11.53
CA SER A 74 -0.67 -4.24 -12.97
C SER A 74 -1.39 -5.55 -13.32
N GLY A 75 -1.66 -6.41 -12.32
CA GLY A 75 -2.33 -7.69 -12.48
C GLY A 75 -1.39 -8.88 -12.72
N HIS A 76 -0.07 -8.71 -12.55
CA HIS A 76 0.88 -9.82 -12.61
C HIS A 76 1.00 -10.48 -11.24
N ASP A 77 1.12 -11.80 -11.20
CA ASP A 77 1.27 -12.52 -9.94
C ASP A 77 2.61 -12.16 -9.25
N CYS A 78 2.52 -11.88 -7.95
CA CYS A 78 3.63 -11.55 -7.08
C CYS A 78 3.58 -12.48 -5.87
N THR A 79 4.64 -13.26 -5.68
CA THR A 79 4.76 -14.22 -4.56
C THR A 79 5.63 -13.63 -3.45
N PHE A 80 5.04 -13.41 -2.28
CA PHE A 80 5.73 -13.00 -1.07
C PHE A 80 6.23 -14.24 -0.33
N VAL A 81 7.52 -14.30 -0.02
CA VAL A 81 8.18 -15.47 0.57
C VAL A 81 8.71 -15.12 1.95
N SER A 82 8.31 -15.89 2.97
CA SER A 82 8.78 -15.74 4.34
C SER A 82 9.27 -17.08 4.88
N ASP A 83 10.41 -17.09 5.57
CA ASP A 83 10.91 -18.27 6.25
C ASP A 83 10.06 -18.55 7.50
N VAL A 84 9.72 -19.82 7.74
CA VAL A 84 8.84 -20.22 8.83
C VAL A 84 9.34 -21.49 9.51
N HIS A 85 9.18 -21.52 10.83
CA HIS A 85 9.36 -22.70 11.66
C HIS A 85 8.04 -23.02 12.35
N ILE A 86 7.50 -24.21 12.11
CA ILE A 86 6.25 -24.68 12.70
C ILE A 86 6.58 -25.87 13.61
N PRO A 87 6.41 -25.76 14.94
CA PRO A 87 6.60 -26.88 15.86
C PRO A 87 5.62 -28.05 15.62
N ALA A 88 6.01 -29.25 16.06
CA ALA A 88 5.18 -30.44 15.97
C ALA A 88 4.01 -30.40 16.98
N ASN A 89 2.82 -30.78 16.52
CA ASN A 89 1.59 -30.93 17.32
C ASN A 89 1.10 -29.66 18.04
N GLU A 90 1.59 -28.49 17.67
CA GLU A 90 1.18 -27.21 18.23
C GLU A 90 0.61 -26.30 17.14
N PRO A 91 -0.67 -25.89 17.24
CA PRO A 91 -1.25 -24.90 16.33
C PRO A 91 -0.42 -23.61 16.40
N THR A 92 0.21 -23.26 15.29
CA THR A 92 1.09 -22.11 15.20
C THR A 92 0.44 -21.05 14.35
N ARG A 93 0.39 -19.83 14.87
CA ARG A 93 -0.08 -18.67 14.12
C ARG A 93 1.11 -18.01 13.41
N LEU A 94 1.03 -17.94 12.10
CA LEU A 94 2.03 -17.28 11.27
C LEU A 94 1.52 -15.90 10.84
N GLU A 95 2.42 -14.93 10.75
CA GLU A 95 2.18 -13.60 10.17
C GLU A 95 3.00 -13.46 8.89
N ALA A 96 2.34 -13.11 7.78
CA ALA A 96 2.96 -12.77 6.52
C ALA A 96 2.61 -11.33 6.14
N LEU A 97 3.58 -10.58 5.62
CA LEU A 97 3.37 -9.23 5.13
C LEU A 97 3.18 -9.25 3.60
N VAL A 98 1.99 -8.86 3.15
CA VAL A 98 1.57 -9.01 1.76
C VAL A 98 1.06 -7.68 1.22
N LYS A 99 1.39 -7.35 -0.03
CA LYS A 99 0.85 -6.15 -0.70
C LYS A 99 -0.13 -6.58 -1.78
N PHE A 100 -1.41 -6.26 -1.59
CA PHE A 100 -2.48 -6.61 -2.52
C PHE A 100 -2.61 -5.55 -3.62
N GLY A 101 -2.52 -5.94 -4.89
CA GLY A 101 -2.58 -5.01 -6.02
C GLY A 101 -3.95 -4.79 -6.65
N ARG A 102 -4.96 -5.59 -6.28
CA ARG A 102 -6.30 -5.54 -6.86
C ARG A 102 -7.36 -5.72 -5.79
N ILE A 103 -8.51 -5.08 -5.97
CA ILE A 103 -9.68 -5.21 -5.09
C ILE A 103 -10.28 -6.63 -5.16
N ASP A 104 -10.21 -7.29 -6.32
CA ASP A 104 -10.70 -8.65 -6.56
C ASP A 104 -9.57 -9.70 -6.47
N CYS A 105 -8.86 -9.74 -5.35
CA CYS A 105 -7.75 -10.68 -5.17
C CYS A 105 -8.19 -11.97 -4.46
N ARG A 106 -7.78 -13.13 -5.00
CA ARG A 106 -7.83 -14.41 -4.29
C ARG A 106 -6.40 -14.90 -4.00
N PRO A 107 -5.90 -14.75 -2.76
CA PRO A 107 -4.54 -15.16 -2.44
C PRO A 107 -4.40 -16.68 -2.57
N ARG A 108 -3.27 -17.10 -3.18
CA ARG A 108 -2.82 -18.49 -3.18
C ARG A 108 -1.71 -18.63 -2.15
N ILE A 109 -1.92 -19.46 -1.15
CA ILE A 109 -0.98 -19.72 -0.06
C ILE A 109 -0.34 -21.08 -0.31
N GLN A 110 0.98 -21.15 -0.22
CA GLN A 110 1.74 -22.39 -0.30
C GLN A 110 2.72 -22.46 0.86
N LEU A 111 2.76 -23.60 1.54
CA LEU A 111 3.78 -23.93 2.52
C LEU A 111 4.70 -24.95 1.88
N ILE A 112 6.00 -24.66 1.82
CA ILE A 112 7.01 -25.55 1.24
C ILE A 112 8.03 -25.88 2.32
N ALA A 113 8.07 -27.14 2.75
CA ALA A 113 9.06 -27.64 3.69
C ALA A 113 10.43 -27.79 3.03
N SER A 114 11.48 -27.75 3.84
CA SER A 114 12.88 -27.89 3.42
C SER A 114 13.19 -29.25 2.80
N ASP A 115 12.40 -30.28 3.15
CA ASP A 115 12.46 -31.63 2.56
C ASP A 115 11.73 -31.76 1.21
N GLY A 116 11.14 -30.66 0.71
CA GLY A 116 10.42 -30.60 -0.56
C GLY A 116 8.93 -30.94 -0.47
N ARG A 117 8.39 -31.32 0.70
CA ARG A 117 6.93 -31.43 0.88
C ARG A 117 6.28 -30.06 0.70
N GLN A 118 5.12 -30.02 0.04
CA GLN A 118 4.40 -28.79 -0.21
C GLN A 118 2.90 -28.96 0.06
N TRP A 119 2.29 -27.90 0.58
CA TRP A 119 0.85 -27.77 0.79
C TRP A 119 0.39 -26.48 0.13
N SER A 120 -0.76 -26.50 -0.54
CA SER A 120 -1.29 -25.35 -1.26
C SER A 120 -2.74 -25.14 -0.88
N ARG A 121 -3.16 -23.88 -0.78
CA ARG A 121 -4.56 -23.49 -0.59
C ARG A 121 -4.82 -22.19 -1.31
N THR A 122 -5.91 -22.12 -2.08
CA THR A 122 -6.40 -20.86 -2.65
C THR A 122 -7.61 -20.40 -1.86
N CYS A 123 -7.59 -19.16 -1.36
CA CYS A 123 -8.72 -18.63 -0.61
C CYS A 123 -9.94 -18.47 -1.53
N VAL A 124 -11.12 -18.81 -0.99
CA VAL A 124 -12.39 -18.62 -1.70
C VAL A 124 -12.94 -17.22 -1.47
N ALA A 125 -13.83 -16.74 -2.35
CA ALA A 125 -14.44 -15.41 -2.26
C ALA A 125 -15.04 -15.09 -0.90
N ALA A 126 -15.68 -16.08 -0.25
CA ALA A 126 -16.32 -15.90 1.04
C ALA A 126 -15.31 -15.64 2.19
N GLU A 127 -14.05 -16.02 2.02
CA GLU A 127 -12.98 -15.83 3.02
C GLU A 127 -12.27 -14.48 2.84
N ILE A 128 -12.51 -13.78 1.72
CA ILE A 128 -11.78 -12.56 1.39
C ILE A 128 -12.52 -11.36 1.97
N PRO A 129 -11.89 -10.61 2.88
CA PRO A 129 -12.50 -9.43 3.47
C PRO A 129 -12.71 -8.30 2.46
N SER A 130 -13.49 -7.31 2.86
CA SER A 130 -13.71 -6.11 2.05
C SER A 130 -12.40 -5.36 1.79
N ALA A 131 -12.09 -5.16 0.51
CA ALA A 131 -10.92 -4.40 0.08
C ALA A 131 -11.29 -2.93 -0.11
N LEU A 132 -10.55 -2.04 0.55
CA LEU A 132 -10.68 -0.61 0.40
C LEU A 132 -9.82 -0.11 -0.77
N PRO A 133 -10.32 0.83 -1.60
CA PRO A 133 -9.50 1.53 -2.58
C PRO A 133 -8.33 2.27 -1.92
N SER A 134 -7.18 2.38 -2.59
CA SER A 134 -6.02 3.13 -2.06
C SER A 134 -6.31 4.61 -1.77
N THR A 135 -7.36 5.17 -2.39
CA THR A 135 -7.76 6.57 -2.25
C THR A 135 -8.67 6.85 -1.06
N SER A 136 -9.23 5.80 -0.41
CA SER A 136 -10.01 5.97 0.81
C SER A 136 -9.10 6.22 2.02
N ARG A 137 -9.70 6.57 3.15
CA ARG A 137 -9.02 6.67 4.44
C ARG A 137 -9.41 5.52 5.36
N MET A 138 -8.44 4.97 6.07
CA MET A 138 -8.66 3.99 7.13
C MET A 138 -8.29 4.61 8.48
N ILE A 139 -9.24 4.58 9.43
CA ILE A 139 -8.99 4.93 10.83
C ILE A 139 -8.94 3.63 11.62
N LEU A 140 -7.81 3.35 12.26
CA LEU A 140 -7.66 2.22 13.17
C LEU A 140 -8.02 2.68 14.57
N SER A 141 -9.08 2.13 15.14
CA SER A 141 -9.51 2.43 16.49
C SER A 141 -9.11 1.34 17.46
N LEU A 142 -8.37 1.72 18.49
CA LEU A 142 -7.80 0.83 19.48
C LEU A 142 -8.51 1.03 20.82
N GLY A 143 -9.37 0.07 21.17
CA GLY A 143 -10.01 0.02 22.49
C GLY A 143 -11.17 0.99 22.71
N THR A 144 -11.65 1.71 21.69
CA THR A 144 -12.86 2.55 21.84
C THR A 144 -14.14 1.74 21.71
N GLN A 145 -15.19 2.18 22.41
CA GLN A 145 -16.58 1.75 22.17
C GLN A 145 -17.41 2.81 21.42
N MET A 146 -16.80 3.95 21.06
CA MET A 146 -17.50 5.05 20.40
C MET A 146 -17.79 4.75 18.92
N ASP A 147 -18.90 5.31 18.42
CA ASP A 147 -19.20 5.35 16.98
C ASP A 147 -18.37 6.43 16.27
N LEU A 148 -17.10 6.11 16.03
CA LEU A 148 -16.20 6.97 15.27
C LEU A 148 -16.60 7.08 13.79
N GLN A 149 -17.35 6.11 13.25
CA GLN A 149 -17.73 6.10 11.83
C GLN A 149 -18.70 7.26 11.56
N LYS A 150 -19.71 7.45 12.42
CA LYS A 150 -20.64 8.59 12.33
C LYS A 150 -19.91 9.93 12.37
N ALA A 151 -18.92 10.08 13.25
CA ALA A 151 -18.11 11.30 13.36
C ALA A 151 -17.20 11.52 12.14
N ALA A 152 -16.61 10.45 11.59
CA ALA A 152 -15.83 10.49 10.37
C ALA A 152 -16.69 10.94 9.17
N ASP A 153 -17.92 10.44 9.07
CA ASP A 153 -18.86 10.87 8.04
C ASP A 153 -19.34 12.31 8.21
N ALA A 154 -19.47 12.80 9.44
CA ALA A 154 -19.75 14.21 9.72
C ALA A 154 -18.58 15.11 9.28
N MET A 155 -17.34 14.73 9.60
CA MET A 155 -16.13 15.44 9.16
C MET A 155 -16.08 15.56 7.63
N ARG A 156 -16.42 14.50 6.90
CA ARG A 156 -16.40 14.48 5.42
C ARG A 156 -17.32 15.54 4.79
N ARG A 157 -18.49 15.79 5.40
CA ARG A 157 -19.45 16.79 4.90
C ARG A 157 -18.90 18.22 4.95
N THR A 158 -17.90 18.46 5.79
CA THR A 158 -17.35 19.81 6.04
C THR A 158 -16.07 20.11 5.27
N GLY A 159 -15.48 19.15 4.55
CA GLY A 159 -14.27 19.43 3.76
C GLY A 159 -13.72 18.28 2.91
N ASP A 160 -13.42 17.12 3.49
CA ASP A 160 -12.79 16.01 2.75
C ASP A 160 -13.82 15.02 2.21
N SER A 161 -13.93 14.93 0.88
CA SER A 161 -14.90 14.07 0.21
C SER A 161 -14.53 12.58 0.21
N ARG A 162 -13.27 12.25 0.54
CA ARG A 162 -12.77 10.86 0.51
C ARG A 162 -13.56 9.94 1.45
N PRO A 163 -13.93 8.71 1.02
CA PRO A 163 -14.52 7.72 1.91
C PRO A 163 -13.59 7.43 3.09
N VAL A 164 -14.16 7.37 4.29
CA VAL A 164 -13.44 7.00 5.52
C VAL A 164 -14.07 5.73 6.06
N THR A 165 -13.24 4.75 6.39
CA THR A 165 -13.65 3.51 7.04
C THR A 165 -12.94 3.39 8.38
N VAL A 166 -13.73 3.25 9.45
CA VAL A 166 -13.21 2.97 10.79
C VAL A 166 -13.16 1.46 10.99
N VAL A 167 -12.01 0.96 11.46
CA VAL A 167 -11.81 -0.43 11.85
C VAL A 167 -11.48 -0.47 13.34
N SER A 168 -12.29 -1.16 14.13
CA SER A 168 -12.07 -1.30 15.57
C SER A 168 -11.33 -2.60 15.89
N VAL A 169 -10.28 -2.49 16.69
CA VAL A 169 -9.48 -3.61 17.19
C VAL A 169 -9.45 -3.57 18.71
N SER A 170 -9.80 -4.70 19.33
CA SER A 170 -9.89 -4.85 20.79
C SER A 170 -8.97 -5.93 21.36
N ARG A 171 -8.36 -6.75 20.49
CA ARG A 171 -7.46 -7.85 20.88
C ARG A 171 -6.06 -7.61 20.33
N ALA A 172 -5.06 -7.76 21.18
CA ALA A 172 -3.64 -7.57 20.85
C ALA A 172 -3.19 -8.48 19.70
N GLU A 173 -3.74 -9.69 19.66
CA GLU A 173 -3.54 -10.66 18.59
C GLU A 173 -3.89 -10.11 17.20
N GLN A 174 -4.81 -9.14 17.08
CA GLN A 174 -5.21 -8.57 15.79
C GLN A 174 -4.31 -7.40 15.35
N LEU A 175 -3.23 -7.12 16.10
CA LEU A 175 -2.27 -6.08 15.80
C LEU A 175 -0.96 -6.70 15.27
N PRO A 176 -0.42 -6.20 14.15
CA PRO A 176 0.78 -6.75 13.54
C PRO A 176 2.04 -6.32 14.29
N GLY A 177 3.05 -7.19 14.24
CA GLY A 177 4.35 -6.93 14.88
C GLY A 177 5.29 -6.04 14.06
N HIS A 178 4.89 -5.60 12.86
CA HIS A 178 5.76 -4.94 11.91
C HIS A 178 5.22 -3.58 11.43
N VAL A 179 6.05 -2.53 11.45
CA VAL A 179 5.66 -1.14 11.13
C VAL A 179 5.00 -0.99 9.75
N LEU A 180 5.50 -1.71 8.74
CA LEU A 180 4.95 -1.66 7.38
C LEU A 180 3.49 -2.11 7.31
N ALA A 181 3.04 -3.00 8.19
CA ALA A 181 1.65 -3.46 8.21
C ALA A 181 0.65 -2.33 8.54
N TYR A 182 1.12 -1.25 9.16
CA TYR A 182 0.33 -0.04 9.44
C TYR A 182 0.31 0.95 8.26
N GLU A 183 0.95 0.66 7.12
CA GLU A 183 0.97 1.55 5.95
C GLU A 183 -0.45 1.89 5.43
N ALA A 184 -1.40 0.98 5.59
CA ALA A 184 -2.80 1.19 5.19
C ALA A 184 -3.56 2.17 6.09
N VAL A 185 -3.07 2.41 7.32
CA VAL A 185 -3.74 3.19 8.36
C VAL A 185 -3.39 4.66 8.22
N ASP A 186 -4.40 5.50 8.01
CA ASP A 186 -4.23 6.95 7.86
C ASP A 186 -4.26 7.70 9.21
N LEU A 187 -4.91 7.11 10.23
CA LEU A 187 -4.97 7.62 11.59
C LEU A 187 -5.21 6.47 12.57
N VAL A 188 -4.43 6.44 13.64
CA VAL A 188 -4.70 5.61 14.82
C VAL A 188 -5.47 6.45 15.84
N VAL A 189 -6.56 5.93 16.38
CA VAL A 189 -7.27 6.50 17.51
C VAL A 189 -7.07 5.57 18.70
N LEU A 190 -6.46 6.08 19.75
CA LEU A 190 -6.15 5.32 20.96
C LEU A 190 -6.79 5.99 22.18
N THR A 191 -7.59 5.23 22.91
CA THR A 191 -8.19 5.63 24.18
C THR A 191 -7.59 4.79 25.31
N THR A 192 -7.40 5.38 26.50
CA THR A 192 -6.70 4.70 27.61
C THR A 192 -7.61 4.18 28.72
N ARG A 193 -8.83 4.70 28.87
CA ARG A 193 -9.65 4.41 30.07
C ARG A 193 -10.11 2.96 30.19
N ASN A 194 -10.71 2.41 29.14
CA ASN A 194 -11.30 1.06 29.12
C ASN A 194 -10.63 0.16 28.08
N ASN A 195 -9.33 0.32 27.89
CA ASN A 195 -8.62 -0.35 26.81
C ASN A 195 -7.95 -1.65 27.29
N SER A 196 -8.55 -2.78 26.94
CA SER A 196 -8.01 -4.12 27.26
C SER A 196 -6.65 -4.40 26.65
N LEU A 197 -6.22 -3.65 25.63
CA LEU A 197 -4.90 -3.80 25.02
C LEU A 197 -3.78 -3.38 25.98
N ALA A 198 -4.07 -2.55 26.98
CA ALA A 198 -3.09 -2.15 28.00
C ALA A 198 -2.51 -3.36 28.76
N TYR A 199 -3.33 -4.39 29.01
CA TYR A 199 -2.90 -5.62 29.71
C TYR A 199 -1.92 -6.49 28.90
N SER A 200 -1.64 -6.11 27.65
CA SER A 200 -0.72 -6.82 26.75
C SER A 200 0.58 -6.05 26.50
N ALA A 201 0.99 -5.23 27.47
CA ALA A 201 2.22 -4.45 27.44
C ALA A 201 3.47 -5.29 27.17
N GLY A 202 4.42 -4.72 26.43
CA GLY A 202 5.71 -5.33 26.06
C GLY A 202 5.68 -6.19 24.79
N GLN A 203 4.57 -6.24 24.06
CA GLN A 203 4.47 -7.00 22.81
C GLN A 203 5.05 -6.25 21.60
N THR A 204 5.45 -7.00 20.57
CA THR A 204 6.08 -6.48 19.34
C THR A 204 5.22 -5.45 18.60
N TRP A 205 3.89 -5.58 18.66
CA TRP A 205 2.97 -4.62 18.03
C TRP A 205 3.05 -3.22 18.63
N GLN A 206 3.44 -3.07 19.90
CA GLN A 206 3.55 -1.76 20.55
C GLN A 206 4.70 -0.96 19.95
N THR A 207 5.85 -1.62 19.79
CA THR A 207 7.02 -1.05 19.12
C THR A 207 6.67 -0.68 17.68
N ALA A 208 6.00 -1.59 16.95
CA ALA A 208 5.57 -1.31 15.57
C ALA A 208 4.60 -0.12 15.47
N LEU A 209 3.70 0.04 16.44
CA LEU A 209 2.78 1.17 16.51
C LEU A 209 3.49 2.49 16.80
N MET A 210 4.45 2.48 17.74
CA MET A 210 5.27 3.66 18.04
C MET A 210 6.16 4.04 16.85
N ASP A 211 6.75 3.04 16.18
CA ASP A 211 7.52 3.24 14.96
C ASP A 211 6.64 3.77 13.83
N TYR A 212 5.39 3.33 13.71
CA TYR A 212 4.43 3.90 12.77
C TYR A 212 4.25 5.40 13.01
N VAL A 213 4.02 5.82 14.25
CA VAL A 213 3.88 7.26 14.59
C VAL A 213 5.20 8.00 14.29
N ARG A 214 6.34 7.53 14.80
CA ARG A 214 7.64 8.18 14.60
C ARG A 214 8.03 8.29 13.13
N THR A 215 7.71 7.28 12.32
CA THR A 215 7.99 7.26 10.89
C THR A 215 6.93 7.97 10.06
N GLY A 216 6.10 8.86 10.63
CA GLY A 216 5.19 9.75 9.89
C GLY A 216 3.70 9.44 10.02
N GLY A 217 3.33 8.44 10.80
CA GLY A 217 1.96 8.09 11.12
C GLY A 217 1.26 9.18 11.93
N ARG A 218 -0.07 9.10 11.98
CA ARG A 218 -0.91 10.04 12.73
C ARG A 218 -1.58 9.32 13.87
N CYS A 219 -1.62 9.95 15.03
CA CYS A 219 -2.27 9.41 16.21
C CYS A 219 -3.18 10.45 16.87
N LEU A 220 -4.43 10.08 17.15
CA LEU A 220 -5.30 10.78 18.08
C LEU A 220 -5.29 9.96 19.37
N TRP A 221 -4.70 10.53 20.41
CA TRP A 221 -4.55 9.88 21.68
C TRP A 221 -5.36 10.60 22.75
N SER A 222 -6.19 9.85 23.45
CA SER A 222 -7.03 10.33 24.54
C SER A 222 -6.62 9.70 25.86
N CYS A 223 -6.23 10.55 26.82
CA CYS A 223 -5.88 10.15 28.17
C CYS A 223 -6.24 11.24 29.17
N GLY A 224 -7.19 10.95 30.05
CA GLY A 224 -7.59 11.83 31.15
C GLY A 224 -7.09 11.35 32.50
N GLN A 225 -7.51 10.14 32.90
CA GLN A 225 -7.37 9.68 34.30
C GLN A 225 -6.28 8.62 34.50
N ASN A 226 -5.85 7.91 33.45
CA ASN A 226 -4.98 6.74 33.54
C ASN A 226 -3.62 6.96 32.82
N PRO A 227 -2.70 7.74 33.40
CA PRO A 227 -1.38 7.97 32.80
C PRO A 227 -0.51 6.69 32.77
N GLU A 228 -0.72 5.76 33.70
CA GLU A 228 0.03 4.49 33.73
C GLU A 228 -0.26 3.65 32.48
N THR A 229 -1.53 3.59 32.08
CA THR A 229 -1.95 2.93 30.84
C THR A 229 -1.31 3.57 29.60
N ALA A 230 -1.02 4.86 29.62
CA ALA A 230 -0.30 5.51 28.52
C ALA A 230 1.16 5.02 28.40
N ALA A 231 1.82 4.82 29.54
CA ALA A 231 3.16 4.26 29.61
C ALA A 231 3.17 2.82 29.07
N ASP A 232 2.13 2.03 29.38
CA ASP A 232 1.96 0.65 28.87
C ASP A 232 1.89 0.58 27.34
N PHE A 233 1.38 1.63 26.67
CA PHE A 233 1.38 1.74 25.20
C PHE A 233 2.69 2.30 24.62
N GLY A 234 3.68 2.65 25.45
CA GLY A 234 4.96 3.22 25.02
C GLY A 234 4.89 4.71 24.65
N LEU A 235 3.79 5.39 25.00
CA LEU A 235 3.51 6.77 24.60
C LEU A 235 4.38 7.80 25.36
N ASP A 236 4.98 7.43 26.49
CA ASP A 236 5.97 8.26 27.19
C ASP A 236 7.13 8.66 26.28
N SER A 237 7.44 7.82 25.29
CA SER A 237 8.49 8.10 24.31
C SER A 237 8.16 9.26 23.35
N ILE A 238 6.88 9.65 23.25
CA ILE A 238 6.40 10.73 22.39
C ILE A 238 6.57 12.12 23.04
N GLN A 239 6.81 12.19 24.36
CA GLN A 239 7.19 13.40 25.12
C GLN A 239 6.43 14.71 24.79
N LEU A 240 5.13 14.65 24.46
CA LEU A 240 4.33 15.84 24.16
C LEU A 240 4.04 16.71 25.38
N ALA A 241 3.92 16.10 26.55
CA ALA A 241 3.69 16.78 27.81
C ALA A 241 4.04 15.86 28.97
N LYS A 242 4.31 16.43 30.14
CA LYS A 242 4.48 15.71 31.39
C LYS A 242 3.16 15.69 32.16
N PHE A 243 2.74 14.51 32.59
CA PHE A 243 1.54 14.36 33.42
C PHE A 243 1.87 14.71 34.89
N GLU A 244 1.16 15.68 35.47
CA GLU A 244 1.34 16.11 36.88
C GLU A 244 0.23 15.63 37.83
N GLY A 245 -0.87 15.10 37.29
CA GLY A 245 -2.04 14.70 38.07
C GLY A 245 -3.33 14.91 37.30
N THR A 246 -4.46 14.87 38.00
CA THR A 246 -5.79 15.14 37.43
C THR A 246 -6.42 16.38 38.06
N SER A 247 -7.30 17.04 37.31
CA SER A 247 -8.06 18.21 37.74
C SER A 247 -9.53 18.02 37.37
N ARG A 248 -10.43 18.40 38.28
CA ARG A 248 -11.89 18.33 38.06
C ARG A 248 -12.41 19.71 37.67
N GLN A 249 -12.88 19.82 36.44
CA GLN A 249 -13.44 21.04 35.86
C GLN A 249 -14.96 21.04 36.04
N ARG A 250 -15.48 22.07 36.72
CA ARG A 250 -16.93 22.25 36.96
C ARG A 250 -17.65 22.90 35.77
N GLU A 251 -16.88 23.39 34.82
CA GLU A 251 -17.35 23.99 33.57
C GLU A 251 -16.43 23.48 32.46
N ALA A 252 -16.95 23.39 31.24
CA ALA A 252 -16.20 22.91 30.07
C ALA A 252 -16.23 23.97 28.95
N VAL A 253 -16.13 25.25 29.30
CA VAL A 253 -16.35 26.38 28.37
C VAL A 253 -15.36 26.35 27.20
N GLY A 254 -14.11 25.99 27.46
CA GLY A 254 -13.09 25.89 26.43
C GLY A 254 -13.40 24.77 25.43
N LEU A 255 -13.76 23.60 25.95
CA LEU A 255 -14.15 22.44 25.14
C LEU A 255 -15.45 22.70 24.36
N GLU A 256 -16.49 23.21 25.03
CA GLU A 256 -17.78 23.56 24.45
C GLU A 256 -17.62 24.62 23.34
N GLY A 257 -16.77 25.63 23.57
CA GLY A 257 -16.43 26.65 22.58
C GLY A 257 -15.67 26.08 21.36
N PHE A 258 -14.73 25.16 21.58
CA PHE A 258 -14.04 24.45 20.49
C PHE A 258 -15.02 23.66 19.64
N VAL A 259 -15.98 22.97 20.26
CA VAL A 259 -17.02 22.20 19.57
C VAL A 259 -18.05 23.11 18.90
N GLY A 260 -18.29 24.30 19.43
CA GLY A 260 -19.46 25.10 19.06
C GLY A 260 -20.74 24.44 19.59
N ALA A 261 -20.65 23.89 20.80
CA ALA A 261 -21.68 23.07 21.41
C ALA A 261 -22.98 23.84 21.62
N LYS A 262 -24.10 23.11 21.54
CA LYS A 262 -25.45 23.65 21.78
C LYS A 262 -25.93 23.35 23.19
N SER A 263 -25.38 22.32 23.82
CA SER A 263 -25.66 21.96 25.21
C SER A 263 -24.38 21.97 26.04
N SER A 264 -24.51 22.34 27.32
CA SER A 264 -23.38 22.27 28.24
C SER A 264 -23.13 20.82 28.65
N LEU A 265 -21.88 20.37 28.55
CA LEU A 265 -21.42 19.03 28.90
C LEU A 265 -21.60 18.75 30.40
N VAL A 266 -21.04 19.64 31.23
CA VAL A 266 -21.01 19.43 32.69
C VAL A 266 -22.38 19.65 33.32
N GLN A 267 -23.14 20.64 32.85
CA GLN A 267 -24.48 20.90 33.39
C GLN A 267 -25.48 19.81 33.02
N ALA A 268 -25.42 19.29 31.79
CA ALA A 268 -26.30 18.19 31.36
C ALA A 268 -26.03 16.90 32.13
N ALA A 269 -24.76 16.62 32.43
CA ALA A 269 -24.38 15.40 33.15
C ALA A 269 -24.43 15.53 34.69
N GLY A 270 -24.43 16.76 35.23
CA GLY A 270 -24.43 17.02 36.67
C GLY A 270 -23.15 16.58 37.39
N GLN A 271 -22.05 16.34 36.67
CA GLN A 271 -20.77 15.87 37.21
C GLN A 271 -19.60 16.60 36.54
N PRO A 272 -18.52 16.91 37.29
CA PRO A 272 -17.37 17.64 36.74
C PRO A 272 -16.58 16.79 35.73
N LEU A 273 -16.13 17.44 34.65
CA LEU A 273 -15.21 16.83 33.68
C LEU A 273 -13.85 16.64 34.34
N THR A 274 -13.34 15.42 34.34
CA THR A 274 -11.98 15.15 34.83
C THR A 274 -10.98 15.24 33.69
N VAL A 275 -9.94 16.03 33.87
CA VAL A 275 -8.89 16.24 32.87
C VAL A 275 -7.50 16.02 33.47
N ALA A 276 -6.55 15.55 32.67
CA ALA A 276 -5.14 15.46 33.00
C ALA A 276 -4.54 16.86 33.11
N LYS A 277 -3.81 17.11 34.20
CA LYS A 277 -2.99 18.30 34.37
C LYS A 277 -1.65 18.06 33.70
N LEU A 278 -1.40 18.80 32.63
CA LEU A 278 -0.19 18.72 31.84
C LEU A 278 0.79 19.84 32.18
N ALA A 279 2.08 19.49 32.31
CA ALA A 279 3.20 20.42 32.39
C ALA A 279 4.15 20.21 31.22
N GLU A 280 5.07 21.17 31.01
CA GLU A 280 6.11 21.11 29.97
C GLU A 280 5.55 20.73 28.59
N VAL A 281 4.42 21.32 28.20
CA VAL A 281 3.74 20.98 26.94
C VAL A 281 4.60 21.39 25.74
N LYS A 282 5.08 20.38 25.00
CA LYS A 282 5.81 20.49 23.75
C LYS A 282 4.84 20.32 22.59
N GLY A 283 4.14 21.40 22.23
CA GLY A 283 3.19 21.38 21.12
C GLY A 283 2.31 22.62 21.08
N ARG A 284 1.50 22.72 20.03
CA ARG A 284 0.49 23.75 19.90
C ARG A 284 -0.73 23.38 20.74
N VAL A 285 -1.00 24.17 21.77
CA VAL A 285 -2.23 24.05 22.56
C VAL A 285 -3.39 24.59 21.72
N ILE A 286 -4.38 23.72 21.43
CA ILE A 286 -5.57 24.07 20.64
C ILE A 286 -6.70 24.53 21.56
N VAL A 287 -6.87 23.85 22.69
CA VAL A 287 -7.94 24.14 23.64
C VAL A 287 -7.38 24.18 25.05
N ARG A 288 -7.83 25.18 25.82
CA ARG A 288 -7.57 25.34 27.24
C ARG A 288 -8.88 25.34 28.01
N GLU A 289 -8.87 24.79 29.21
CA GLU A 289 -10.01 24.76 30.11
C GLU A 289 -9.69 25.49 31.42
N GLY A 290 -10.71 26.11 32.03
CA GLY A 290 -10.58 26.90 33.26
C GLY A 290 -10.49 28.42 33.02
N PHE A 291 -10.32 29.16 34.12
CA PHE A 291 -10.43 30.62 34.14
C PHE A 291 -9.12 31.32 34.54
N GLY A 292 -8.87 32.47 33.90
CA GLY A 292 -7.76 33.36 34.21
C GLY A 292 -6.39 32.67 34.11
N ALA A 293 -5.57 32.82 35.14
CA ALA A 293 -4.21 32.25 35.19
C ALA A 293 -4.17 30.72 35.39
N ASN A 294 -5.30 30.08 35.73
CA ASN A 294 -5.37 28.65 36.03
C ASN A 294 -5.81 27.81 34.81
N GLN A 295 -5.71 28.36 33.60
CA GLN A 295 -6.07 27.65 32.38
C GLN A 295 -5.14 26.47 32.10
N ILE A 296 -5.71 25.27 32.03
CA ILE A 296 -4.98 24.04 31.73
C ILE A 296 -5.20 23.63 30.27
N PRO A 297 -4.16 23.18 29.56
CA PRO A 297 -4.29 22.71 28.19
C PRO A 297 -5.02 21.36 28.17
N ILE A 298 -6.08 21.26 27.38
CA ILE A 298 -6.89 20.03 27.28
C ILE A 298 -6.85 19.36 25.90
N VAL A 299 -6.46 20.10 24.86
CA VAL A 299 -6.18 19.53 23.53
C VAL A 299 -4.86 20.11 23.03
N VAL A 300 -3.91 19.24 22.74
CA VAL A 300 -2.55 19.60 22.30
C VAL A 300 -2.26 18.88 20.99
N GLN A 301 -1.74 19.59 20.01
CA GLN A 301 -1.22 18.99 18.78
C GLN A 301 0.30 19.17 18.76
N GLY A 302 1.04 18.09 18.53
CA GLY A 302 2.49 18.15 18.41
C GLY A 302 3.05 17.09 17.48
N ALA A 303 4.36 17.18 17.24
CA ALA A 303 5.09 16.24 16.41
C ALA A 303 5.66 15.10 17.28
N ALA A 304 5.73 13.91 16.71
CA ALA A 304 6.35 12.74 17.33
C ALA A 304 7.18 12.04 16.26
N GLY A 305 8.51 12.25 16.29
CA GLY A 305 9.35 11.95 15.13
C GLY A 305 8.93 12.78 13.92
N LEU A 306 8.65 12.10 12.82
CA LEU A 306 8.08 12.68 11.59
C LEU A 306 6.55 12.63 11.56
N GLY A 307 5.90 12.04 12.57
CA GLY A 307 4.45 11.93 12.69
C GLY A 307 3.79 13.10 13.40
N THR A 308 2.46 13.07 13.44
CA THR A 308 1.65 14.06 14.13
C THR A 308 0.76 13.39 15.17
N VAL A 309 0.72 13.96 16.37
CA VAL A 309 -0.10 13.46 17.47
C VAL A 309 -1.02 14.56 17.96
N VAL A 310 -2.30 14.25 18.04
CA VAL A 310 -3.30 15.06 18.74
C VAL A 310 -3.58 14.37 20.06
N PHE A 311 -3.24 15.04 21.16
CA PHE A 311 -3.45 14.58 22.52
C PHE A 311 -4.66 15.28 23.14
N THR A 312 -5.58 14.53 23.72
CA THR A 312 -6.65 15.06 24.56
C THR A 312 -6.42 14.68 26.01
N ALA A 313 -6.40 15.69 26.89
CA ALA A 313 -6.24 15.54 28.34
C ALA A 313 -7.50 15.01 29.04
N PHE A 314 -8.44 14.42 28.30
CA PHE A 314 -9.66 13.82 28.81
C PHE A 314 -9.91 12.53 28.04
N ASP A 315 -10.61 11.59 28.69
CA ASP A 315 -10.94 10.30 28.11
C ASP A 315 -12.18 10.43 27.24
N LEU A 316 -12.05 10.15 25.93
CA LEU A 316 -13.17 10.20 24.98
C LEU A 316 -14.21 9.11 25.26
N ASP A 317 -13.79 7.99 25.85
CA ASP A 317 -14.66 6.91 26.31
C ASP A 317 -15.23 7.16 27.73
N ASP A 318 -15.13 8.39 28.27
CA ASP A 318 -15.82 8.76 29.51
C ASP A 318 -17.34 8.83 29.27
N ASP A 319 -18.14 8.29 30.19
CA ASP A 319 -19.60 8.31 30.12
C ASP A 319 -20.17 9.73 29.97
N LEU A 320 -19.49 10.76 30.50
CA LEU A 320 -19.87 12.16 30.33
C LEU A 320 -19.83 12.58 28.86
N ILE A 321 -18.78 12.19 28.14
CA ILE A 321 -18.60 12.52 26.72
C ILE A 321 -19.46 11.61 25.85
N ALA A 322 -19.59 10.34 26.21
CA ALA A 322 -20.41 9.38 25.48
C ALA A 322 -21.91 9.76 25.49
N ASN A 323 -22.41 10.32 26.58
CA ASN A 323 -23.81 10.74 26.70
C ASN A 323 -24.06 12.20 26.24
N TRP A 324 -23.02 12.91 25.81
CA TRP A 324 -23.15 14.30 25.40
C TRP A 324 -23.77 14.42 24.00
N SER A 325 -24.76 15.29 23.84
CA SER A 325 -25.47 15.46 22.56
C SER A 325 -24.57 15.88 21.40
N ASP A 326 -23.53 16.67 21.69
CA ASP A 326 -22.58 17.21 20.71
C ASP A 326 -21.29 16.37 20.59
N GLN A 327 -21.30 15.12 21.08
CA GLN A 327 -20.14 14.19 20.99
C GLN A 327 -19.68 13.97 19.55
N THR A 328 -20.62 13.83 18.62
CA THR A 328 -20.29 13.56 17.20
C THR A 328 -19.49 14.72 16.60
N GLU A 329 -19.87 15.96 16.92
CA GLU A 329 -19.20 17.18 16.52
C GLU A 329 -17.81 17.33 17.15
N LEU A 330 -17.66 16.97 18.44
CA LEU A 330 -16.37 16.93 19.11
C LEU A 330 -15.40 15.98 18.40
N ILE A 331 -15.80 14.73 18.19
CA ILE A 331 -14.96 13.73 17.55
C ILE A 331 -14.65 14.14 16.10
N ALA A 332 -15.64 14.65 15.35
CA ALA A 332 -15.42 15.12 13.98
C ALA A 332 -14.37 16.23 13.91
N LYS A 333 -14.39 17.18 14.86
CA LYS A 333 -13.38 18.24 14.95
C LYS A 333 -12.00 17.71 15.34
N LEU A 334 -11.91 16.78 16.29
CA LEU A 334 -10.64 16.14 16.65
C LEU A 334 -10.05 15.34 15.49
N LEU A 335 -10.88 14.58 14.76
CA LEU A 335 -10.47 13.88 13.54
C LEU A 335 -9.99 14.88 12.49
N SER A 336 -10.72 15.98 12.27
CA SER A 336 -10.29 17.02 11.32
C SER A 336 -8.93 17.61 11.70
N LEU A 337 -8.69 17.87 12.99
CA LEU A 337 -7.42 18.36 13.49
C LEU A 337 -6.29 17.33 13.29
N ALA A 338 -6.57 16.04 13.53
CA ALA A 338 -5.60 14.97 13.33
C ALA A 338 -5.26 14.79 11.84
N PHE A 339 -6.20 15.04 10.93
CA PHE A 339 -5.96 14.99 9.49
C PHE A 339 -5.34 16.27 8.90
N VAL A 340 -5.48 17.41 9.58
CA VAL A 340 -4.91 18.70 9.18
C VAL A 340 -3.57 18.88 9.89
N SER A 341 -2.50 18.42 9.24
CA SER A 341 -1.14 18.84 9.58
C SER A 341 -0.81 20.01 8.64
N GLU A 342 -0.73 21.22 9.21
CA GLU A 342 -0.30 22.46 8.53
C GLU A 342 -1.00 22.82 7.21
N ASN A 343 -2.29 23.18 7.26
CA ASN A 343 -2.73 24.28 6.40
C ASN A 343 -2.08 25.56 6.95
N GLY A 344 -0.81 25.80 6.56
CA GLY A 344 -0.46 27.13 6.12
C GLY A 344 -1.54 27.51 5.12
N SER A 345 -2.22 28.62 5.39
CA SER A 345 -3.34 29.18 4.63
C SER A 345 -3.46 28.51 3.27
N VAL A 346 -4.46 27.63 3.12
CA VAL A 346 -4.98 27.35 1.79
C VAL A 346 -5.51 28.71 1.35
N VAL A 347 -4.62 29.52 0.77
CA VAL A 347 -4.98 30.36 -0.36
C VAL A 347 -5.87 29.45 -1.17
N ASP A 348 -7.08 29.92 -1.37
CA ASP A 348 -8.09 29.35 -2.21
C ASP A 348 -7.51 29.22 -3.62
N VAL A 349 -6.62 28.23 -3.80
CA VAL A 349 -6.03 27.78 -5.04
C VAL A 349 -7.11 26.89 -5.63
N SER A 350 -8.23 27.54 -5.91
CA SER A 350 -8.98 27.40 -7.15
C SER A 350 -8.10 27.75 -8.37
N VAL A 351 -6.80 27.44 -8.33
CA VAL A 351 -5.97 27.35 -9.53
C VAL A 351 -6.38 26.04 -10.17
N SER A 352 -7.43 26.13 -10.98
CA SER A 352 -7.55 25.40 -12.22
C SER A 352 -6.92 24.01 -12.20
N GLN A 353 -7.52 23.07 -11.45
CA GLN A 353 -7.29 21.63 -11.62
C GLN A 353 -7.49 21.16 -13.08
N SER A 354 -8.05 22.01 -13.94
CA SER A 354 -8.20 21.81 -15.38
C SER A 354 -6.96 22.04 -16.24
N HIS A 355 -5.89 22.71 -15.76
CA HIS A 355 -4.75 23.09 -16.63
C HIS A 355 -3.44 22.32 -16.38
N LEU A 356 -3.31 21.56 -15.29
CA LEU A 356 -2.12 20.74 -14.98
C LEU A 356 -2.39 19.23 -14.87
N ALA A 357 -3.67 18.82 -14.87
CA ALA A 357 -4.01 17.41 -15.00
C ALA A 357 -3.62 16.95 -16.42
N ARG A 358 -2.48 16.28 -16.56
CA ARG A 358 -2.19 15.52 -17.78
C ARG A 358 -3.35 14.54 -17.97
N VAL A 359 -3.97 14.60 -19.14
CA VAL A 359 -5.14 13.80 -19.52
C VAL A 359 -4.95 12.35 -19.08
N GLY A 360 -5.79 11.86 -18.15
CA GLY A 360 -5.83 10.46 -17.71
C GLY A 360 -5.44 10.19 -16.24
N TYR A 361 -4.84 11.13 -15.50
CA TYR A 361 -4.51 10.94 -14.08
C TYR A 361 -5.09 12.06 -13.21
N ALA A 362 -5.90 11.69 -12.21
CA ALA A 362 -6.47 12.63 -11.23
C ALA A 362 -5.62 12.76 -9.95
N ASP A 363 -4.65 11.85 -9.74
CA ASP A 363 -3.88 11.73 -8.51
C ASP A 363 -2.39 12.06 -8.69
N MET A 364 -1.72 12.41 -7.59
CA MET A 364 -0.30 12.77 -7.58
C MET A 364 0.62 11.61 -7.96
N VAL A 365 0.26 10.35 -7.65
CA VAL A 365 1.09 9.18 -7.98
C VAL A 365 1.09 8.95 -9.50
N GLY A 366 -0.07 9.09 -10.14
CA GLY A 366 -0.21 9.06 -11.60
C GLY A 366 0.56 10.19 -12.28
N GLN A 367 0.47 11.41 -11.75
CA GLN A 367 1.25 12.55 -12.26
C GLN A 367 2.76 12.34 -12.12
N LEU A 368 3.22 11.87 -10.96
CA LEU A 368 4.62 11.54 -10.72
C LEU A 368 5.09 10.43 -11.67
N ARG A 369 4.32 9.36 -11.82
CA ARG A 369 4.62 8.28 -12.77
C ARG A 369 4.72 8.81 -14.20
N SER A 370 3.80 9.66 -14.62
CA SER A 370 3.84 10.28 -15.95
C SER A 370 5.09 11.14 -16.16
N ALA A 371 5.58 11.81 -15.13
CA ALA A 371 6.84 12.56 -15.18
C ALA A 371 8.06 11.63 -15.22
N MET A 372 8.05 10.55 -14.43
CA MET A 372 9.14 9.58 -14.38
C MET A 372 9.23 8.67 -15.61
N ASP A 373 8.13 8.43 -16.33
CA ASP A 373 8.10 7.58 -17.53
C ASP A 373 8.68 8.28 -18.79
N GLN A 374 9.39 9.40 -18.61
CA GLN A 374 10.12 10.11 -19.66
C GLN A 374 11.58 9.65 -19.70
N PHE A 375 11.87 8.60 -20.46
CA PHE A 375 13.21 8.03 -20.54
C PHE A 375 14.06 8.71 -21.61
N THR A 376 15.30 9.05 -21.25
CA THR A 376 16.26 9.63 -22.20
C THR A 376 16.53 8.63 -23.33
N GLY A 377 16.30 9.05 -24.58
CA GLY A 377 16.49 8.22 -25.77
C GLY A 377 15.32 7.28 -26.10
N VAL A 378 14.17 7.42 -25.43
CA VAL A 378 12.93 6.72 -25.79
C VAL A 378 11.89 7.76 -26.21
N MET A 379 11.46 7.71 -27.45
CA MET A 379 10.38 8.56 -27.97
C MET A 379 9.03 7.93 -27.65
N LEU A 380 8.15 8.68 -27.00
CA LEU A 380 6.73 8.33 -26.93
C LEU A 380 6.11 8.59 -28.30
N VAL A 381 5.89 7.52 -29.06
CA VAL A 381 5.19 7.59 -30.35
C VAL A 381 3.71 7.84 -30.07
N PRO A 382 3.14 9.01 -30.44
CA PRO A 382 1.74 9.28 -30.21
C PRO A 382 0.88 8.34 -31.05
N PHE A 383 -0.28 7.93 -30.52
CA PHE A 383 -1.19 7.03 -31.22
C PHE A 383 -1.64 7.60 -32.58
N SER A 384 -1.77 8.92 -32.69
CA SER A 384 -2.10 9.62 -33.95
C SER A 384 -1.08 9.36 -35.06
N LEU A 385 0.21 9.29 -34.74
CA LEU A 385 1.25 8.98 -35.73
C LEU A 385 1.14 7.53 -36.20
N ILE A 386 0.85 6.59 -35.29
CA ILE A 386 0.63 5.18 -35.64
C ILE A 386 -0.60 5.06 -36.55
N ALA A 387 -1.72 5.71 -36.18
CA ALA A 387 -2.93 5.73 -36.99
C ALA A 387 -2.68 6.33 -38.38
N LEU A 388 -1.93 7.43 -38.46
CA LEU A 388 -1.52 8.04 -39.73
C LEU A 388 -0.68 7.08 -40.58
N LEU A 389 0.30 6.40 -39.99
CA LEU A 389 1.13 5.41 -40.69
C LEU A 389 0.30 4.23 -41.21
N ILE A 390 -0.70 3.77 -40.46
CA ILE A 390 -1.64 2.72 -40.90
C ILE A 390 -2.47 3.22 -42.09
N VAL A 391 -2.97 4.45 -42.06
CA VAL A 391 -3.72 5.05 -43.19
C VAL A 391 -2.81 5.17 -44.41
N ILE A 392 -1.57 5.66 -44.25
CA ILE A 392 -0.59 5.73 -45.33
C ILE A 392 -0.33 4.34 -45.91
N PHE A 393 -0.15 3.32 -45.06
CA PHE A 393 0.05 1.94 -45.48
C PHE A 393 -1.12 1.40 -46.31
N LEU A 394 -2.37 1.63 -45.88
CA LEU A 394 -3.57 1.24 -46.62
C LEU A 394 -3.69 1.98 -47.97
N LEU A 395 -3.35 3.26 -48.00
CA LEU A 395 -3.31 4.06 -49.23
C LEU A 395 -2.22 3.57 -50.20
N LEU A 396 -1.07 3.14 -49.66
CA LEU A 396 0.04 2.59 -50.43
C LEU A 396 -0.38 1.28 -51.12
N ILE A 397 -0.99 0.37 -50.36
CA ILE A 397 -1.37 -0.98 -50.82
C ILE A 397 -2.55 -0.98 -51.79
N GLY A 398 -3.56 -0.14 -51.57
CA GLY A 398 -4.76 -0.13 -52.42
C GLY A 398 -4.67 0.90 -53.55
N PRO A 399 -5.00 2.17 -53.27
CA PRO A 399 -5.06 3.24 -54.28
C PRO A 399 -3.75 3.45 -55.05
N PHE A 400 -2.61 3.47 -54.35
CA PHE A 400 -1.33 3.79 -54.96
C PHE A 400 -0.81 2.65 -55.85
N ASP A 401 -0.84 1.40 -55.39
CA ASP A 401 -0.49 0.24 -56.23
C ASP A 401 -1.36 0.15 -57.49
N PHE A 402 -2.68 0.32 -57.33
CA PHE A 402 -3.62 0.34 -58.45
C PHE A 402 -3.31 1.47 -59.44
N TRP A 403 -3.08 2.68 -58.94
CA TRP A 403 -2.77 3.84 -59.78
C TRP A 403 -1.43 3.68 -60.51
N LEU A 404 -0.40 3.16 -59.83
CA LEU A 404 0.93 2.91 -60.40
C LEU A 404 0.85 1.97 -61.60
N HIS A 405 0.17 0.84 -61.47
CA HIS A 405 0.04 -0.12 -62.58
C HIS A 405 -0.91 0.33 -63.66
N ARG A 406 -1.98 1.06 -63.32
CA ARG A 406 -2.90 1.63 -64.30
C ARG A 406 -2.24 2.73 -65.14
N ARG A 407 -1.40 3.56 -64.52
CA ARG A 407 -0.81 4.75 -65.17
C ARG A 407 0.53 4.46 -65.86
N TRP A 408 1.40 3.67 -65.26
CA TRP A 408 2.78 3.47 -65.74
C TRP A 408 3.00 2.11 -66.39
N THR A 409 2.69 1.01 -65.72
CA THR A 409 3.07 -0.33 -66.19
C THR A 409 2.09 -0.91 -67.23
N LYS A 410 0.82 -0.46 -67.22
CA LYS A 410 -0.32 -0.96 -68.03
C LYS A 410 -0.53 -2.48 -67.98
N ARG A 411 0.13 -3.17 -67.05
CA ARG A 411 0.12 -4.62 -66.89
C ARG A 411 -0.27 -4.94 -65.44
N PRO A 412 -1.52 -5.36 -65.19
CA PRO A 412 -2.02 -5.60 -63.84
C PRO A 412 -1.36 -6.79 -63.14
N GLU A 413 -0.64 -7.64 -63.87
CA GLU A 413 0.12 -8.78 -63.33
C GLU A 413 1.31 -8.38 -62.44
N TRP A 414 1.79 -7.13 -62.53
CA TRP A 414 2.91 -6.66 -61.70
C TRP A 414 2.54 -6.44 -60.23
N THR A 415 1.25 -6.33 -59.91
CA THR A 415 0.77 -6.25 -58.51
C THR A 415 1.22 -7.46 -57.69
N TRP A 416 1.35 -8.64 -58.30
CA TRP A 416 1.85 -9.84 -57.62
C TRP A 416 3.27 -9.69 -57.07
N LEU A 417 4.09 -8.79 -57.64
CA LEU A 417 5.44 -8.51 -57.17
C LEU A 417 5.51 -7.24 -56.32
N THR A 418 4.82 -6.16 -56.73
CA THR A 418 4.86 -4.89 -56.00
C THR A 418 4.17 -4.97 -54.65
N PHE A 419 3.08 -5.74 -54.54
CA PHE A 419 2.36 -5.89 -53.28
C PHE A 419 3.21 -6.56 -52.19
N PRO A 420 3.83 -7.75 -52.39
CA PRO A 420 4.73 -8.32 -51.38
C PRO A 420 5.97 -7.47 -51.11
N ALA A 421 6.55 -6.85 -52.14
CA ALA A 421 7.73 -5.98 -51.99
C ALA A 421 7.43 -4.76 -51.11
N MET A 422 6.25 -4.17 -51.28
CA MET A 422 5.80 -3.01 -50.53
C MET A 422 5.43 -3.37 -49.08
N ILE A 423 4.82 -4.54 -48.86
CA ILE A 423 4.63 -5.08 -47.50
C ILE A 423 5.98 -5.26 -46.81
N LEU A 424 6.95 -5.90 -47.47
CA LEU A 424 8.30 -6.08 -46.93
C LEU A 424 8.98 -4.74 -46.59
N LEU A 425 8.87 -3.75 -47.49
CA LEU A 425 9.41 -2.41 -47.28
C LEU A 425 8.76 -1.72 -46.07
N CYS A 426 7.43 -1.73 -45.99
CA CYS A 426 6.71 -1.11 -44.88
C CYS A 426 6.98 -1.84 -43.55
N SER A 427 7.06 -3.16 -43.55
CA SER A 427 7.45 -3.95 -42.37
C SER A 427 8.88 -3.63 -41.93
N ALA A 428 9.84 -3.56 -42.85
CA ALA A 428 11.21 -3.19 -42.55
C ALA A 428 11.30 -1.76 -42.00
N ALA A 429 10.60 -0.81 -42.61
CA ALA A 429 10.51 0.57 -42.15
C ALA A 429 9.88 0.68 -40.75
N ALA A 430 8.83 -0.09 -40.47
CA ALA A 430 8.19 -0.13 -39.15
C ALA A 430 9.12 -0.71 -38.08
N VAL A 431 9.83 -1.81 -38.37
CA VAL A 431 10.81 -2.39 -37.45
C VAL A 431 11.97 -1.44 -37.20
N TRP A 432 12.49 -0.79 -38.25
CA TRP A 432 13.54 0.22 -38.13
C TRP A 432 13.08 1.41 -37.30
N PHE A 433 11.89 1.95 -37.57
CA PHE A 433 11.32 3.07 -36.82
C PHE A 433 11.08 2.71 -35.35
N ALA A 434 10.57 1.51 -35.07
CA ALA A 434 10.38 1.03 -33.70
C ALA A 434 11.71 0.90 -32.95
N ALA A 435 12.74 0.32 -33.59
CA ALA A 435 14.07 0.19 -33.00
C ALA A 435 14.75 1.56 -32.76
N TYR A 436 14.52 2.53 -33.66
CA TYR A 436 15.02 3.90 -33.51
C TYR A 436 14.28 4.63 -32.38
N ALA A 437 12.96 4.55 -32.35
CA ALA A 437 12.13 5.29 -31.40
C ALA A 437 12.23 4.74 -29.96
N LYS A 438 12.35 3.42 -29.78
CA LYS A 438 12.34 2.79 -28.44
C LYS A 438 13.71 2.66 -27.78
N GLY A 439 14.79 2.97 -28.50
CA GLY A 439 16.15 2.87 -27.99
C GLY A 439 16.58 1.43 -27.67
N ARG A 440 17.77 1.29 -27.08
CA ARG A 440 18.35 0.01 -26.66
C ARG A 440 18.79 0.09 -25.19
N GLY A 441 18.64 -1.02 -24.46
CA GLY A 441 19.07 -1.15 -23.07
C GLY A 441 18.03 -0.71 -22.04
N VAL A 442 18.32 -1.06 -20.78
CA VAL A 442 17.49 -0.70 -19.63
C VAL A 442 17.75 0.74 -19.24
N ARG A 443 16.68 1.49 -18.96
CA ARG A 443 16.76 2.86 -18.43
C ARG A 443 16.00 2.94 -17.13
N ALA A 444 16.45 3.78 -16.21
CA ALA A 444 15.75 4.03 -14.96
C ALA A 444 15.79 5.52 -14.63
N ASN A 445 14.65 6.05 -14.20
CA ASN A 445 14.52 7.37 -13.60
C ASN A 445 14.19 7.19 -12.13
N GLN A 446 14.84 7.95 -11.26
CA GLN A 446 14.67 7.87 -9.82
C GLN A 446 14.39 9.25 -9.23
N LEU A 447 13.43 9.31 -8.31
CA LEU A 447 13.20 10.44 -7.44
C LEU A 447 13.32 9.96 -5.99
N GLN A 448 14.11 10.65 -5.19
CA GLN A 448 14.25 10.38 -3.76
C GLN A 448 13.82 11.59 -2.95
N VAL A 449 12.97 11.36 -1.97
CA VAL A 449 12.67 12.30 -0.88
C VAL A 449 13.28 11.75 0.39
N LEU A 450 14.00 12.60 1.11
CA LEU A 450 14.65 12.28 2.38
C LEU A 450 14.07 13.20 3.45
N ASP A 451 13.59 12.59 4.53
CA ASP A 451 13.15 13.30 5.72
C ASP A 451 14.12 13.00 6.86
N VAL A 452 14.57 14.06 7.55
CA VAL A 452 15.53 13.97 8.65
C VAL A 452 14.93 14.62 9.88
N ASP A 453 14.79 13.84 10.95
CA ASP A 453 14.45 14.34 12.28
C ASP A 453 15.71 14.45 13.14
N LEU A 454 16.09 15.70 13.43
CA LEU A 454 17.25 16.02 14.26
C LEU A 454 16.99 15.78 15.76
N SER A 455 15.74 15.78 16.21
CA SER A 455 15.37 15.62 17.62
C SER A 455 15.55 14.17 18.08
N GLN A 456 15.06 13.22 17.27
CA GLN A 456 15.19 11.78 17.52
C GLN A 456 16.37 11.14 16.80
N ARG A 457 17.14 11.92 16.01
CA ARG A 457 18.26 11.45 15.18
C ARG A 457 17.85 10.28 14.28
N MET A 458 16.77 10.48 13.54
CA MET A 458 16.21 9.49 12.63
C MET A 458 16.19 10.05 11.22
N ALA A 459 16.52 9.21 10.23
CA ALA A 459 16.32 9.52 8.82
C ALA A 459 15.40 8.49 8.20
N ARG A 460 14.54 8.93 7.28
CA ARG A 460 13.84 8.03 6.36
C ARG A 460 13.94 8.56 4.96
N GLY A 461 13.86 7.66 3.98
CA GLY A 461 13.75 8.05 2.59
C GLY A 461 12.69 7.25 1.85
N THR A 462 12.03 7.92 0.92
CA THR A 462 11.17 7.28 -0.08
C THR A 462 11.79 7.49 -1.46
N ILE A 463 12.03 6.40 -2.17
CA ILE A 463 12.59 6.39 -3.51
C ILE A 463 11.54 5.84 -4.46
N TRP A 464 11.16 6.63 -5.45
CA TRP A 464 10.36 6.20 -6.58
C TRP A 464 11.29 5.88 -7.74
N THR A 465 11.21 4.67 -8.27
CA THR A 465 12.01 4.24 -9.42
C THR A 465 11.07 3.83 -10.55
N SER A 466 11.13 4.51 -11.68
CA SER A 466 10.56 3.98 -12.92
C SER A 466 11.66 3.36 -13.76
N TYR A 467 11.51 2.10 -14.15
CA TYR A 467 12.44 1.41 -15.01
C TYR A 467 11.77 0.99 -16.32
N PHE A 468 12.50 1.15 -17.43
CA PHE A 468 12.09 0.79 -18.78
C PHE A 468 12.87 -0.43 -19.26
N GLY A 469 12.14 -1.48 -19.66
CA GLY A 469 12.69 -2.69 -20.25
C GLY A 469 12.65 -2.67 -21.77
N ASP A 470 13.79 -2.89 -22.41
CA ASP A 470 13.90 -3.03 -23.86
C ASP A 470 13.48 -4.41 -24.39
N LYS A 471 13.50 -5.44 -23.52
CA LYS A 471 13.16 -6.83 -23.82
C LYS A 471 12.29 -7.43 -22.72
N GLY A 472 11.36 -8.30 -23.11
CA GLY A 472 10.53 -9.13 -22.25
C GLY A 472 11.33 -10.16 -21.47
N GLN A 473 11.99 -9.76 -20.38
CA GLN A 473 12.84 -10.62 -19.56
C GLN A 473 12.72 -10.26 -18.07
N ALA A 474 12.83 -11.28 -17.22
CA ALA A 474 12.99 -11.10 -15.79
C ALA A 474 14.43 -10.64 -15.48
N ARG A 475 14.57 -9.62 -14.64
CA ARG A 475 15.87 -9.08 -14.21
C ARG A 475 15.93 -9.00 -12.69
N GLN A 476 17.07 -9.35 -12.12
CA GLN A 476 17.33 -9.09 -10.71
C GLN A 476 17.40 -7.58 -10.51
N ALA A 477 16.72 -7.09 -9.47
CA ALA A 477 16.65 -5.67 -9.17
C ALA A 477 16.90 -5.46 -7.67
N GLU A 478 18.04 -4.86 -7.36
CA GLU A 478 18.41 -4.48 -6.01
C GLU A 478 18.37 -2.96 -5.89
N VAL A 479 17.64 -2.43 -4.92
CA VAL A 479 17.65 -0.99 -4.62
C VAL A 479 18.45 -0.79 -3.35
N THR A 480 19.59 -0.10 -3.49
CA THR A 480 20.46 0.29 -2.37
C THR A 480 20.35 1.80 -2.15
N PRO A 481 19.77 2.25 -1.02
CA PRO A 481 19.76 3.66 -0.68
C PRO A 481 21.21 4.18 -0.62
N ARG A 482 21.50 5.30 -1.28
CA ARG A 482 22.80 5.96 -1.19
C ARG A 482 22.72 7.09 -0.19
N TRP A 483 23.09 6.80 1.05
CA TRP A 483 23.25 7.78 2.13
C TRP A 483 24.57 7.50 2.86
N SER A 484 25.37 8.54 3.10
CA SER A 484 26.80 8.41 3.45
C SER A 484 27.10 7.78 4.81
N THR A 485 26.09 7.54 5.65
CA THR A 485 26.23 7.01 7.02
C THR A 485 25.43 5.74 7.29
N LEU A 486 24.96 5.03 6.25
CA LEU A 486 24.16 3.80 6.42
C LEU A 486 24.97 2.70 7.11
N ALA A 487 24.70 2.48 8.40
CA ALA A 487 25.08 1.25 9.08
C ALA A 487 24.06 0.16 8.65
N ALA A 488 24.54 -0.84 7.91
CA ALA A 488 23.70 -1.85 7.25
C ALA A 488 22.86 -2.69 8.23
N ASP A 489 23.28 -2.78 9.49
CA ASP A 489 22.62 -3.49 10.60
C ASP A 489 21.44 -2.71 11.22
N ARG A 490 21.31 -1.41 10.92
CA ARG A 490 20.29 -0.52 11.49
C ARG A 490 19.38 0.13 10.46
N THR A 491 19.40 -0.39 9.24
CA THR A 491 18.63 0.16 8.12
C THR A 491 17.53 -0.82 7.73
N SER A 492 16.27 -0.39 7.83
CA SER A 492 15.16 -1.11 7.21
C SER A 492 15.05 -0.67 5.75
N VAL A 493 14.87 -1.61 4.81
CA VAL A 493 14.67 -1.29 3.39
C VAL A 493 13.55 -2.15 2.82
N ALA A 494 12.47 -1.53 2.38
CA ALA A 494 11.34 -2.22 1.75
C ALA A 494 11.07 -1.67 0.35
N THR A 495 11.38 -2.48 -0.66
CA THR A 495 11.14 -2.22 -2.08
C THR A 495 9.99 -3.08 -2.57
N SER A 496 8.98 -2.44 -3.17
CA SER A 496 7.83 -3.12 -3.77
C SER A 496 7.38 -2.42 -5.04
N TRP A 497 6.48 -3.06 -5.79
CA TRP A 497 5.81 -2.43 -6.93
C TRP A 497 4.98 -1.21 -6.48
N GLN A 498 4.87 -0.21 -7.36
CA GLN A 498 4.02 0.97 -7.19
C GLN A 498 2.82 0.86 -8.13
N GLY A 499 1.64 0.61 -7.55
CA GLY A 499 0.38 0.61 -8.28
C GLY A 499 -0.16 2.02 -8.51
N LEU A 500 -1.06 2.16 -9.48
CA LEU A 500 -1.82 3.38 -9.70
C LEU A 500 -3.08 3.36 -8.82
N PRO A 501 -3.30 4.38 -7.98
CA PRO A 501 -4.52 4.45 -7.19
C PRO A 501 -5.74 4.75 -8.08
N GLY A 502 -6.94 4.46 -7.58
CA GLY A 502 -8.20 4.74 -8.28
C GLY A 502 -8.64 3.66 -9.27
N ASP A 503 -9.69 3.99 -10.03
CA ASP A 503 -10.44 3.12 -10.95
C ASP A 503 -10.15 3.38 -12.44
N GLY A 504 -9.28 4.36 -12.74
CA GLY A 504 -8.81 4.65 -14.09
C GLY A 504 -8.10 3.48 -14.76
N PHE A 505 -7.68 3.68 -16.02
CA PHE A 505 -6.98 2.63 -16.77
C PHE A 505 -5.68 2.23 -16.06
N GLY A 506 -5.55 0.94 -15.73
CA GLY A 506 -4.42 0.41 -14.95
C GLY A 506 -4.46 0.74 -13.46
N GLY A 507 -5.53 1.36 -12.97
CA GLY A 507 -5.77 1.60 -11.55
C GLY A 507 -6.10 0.32 -10.79
N MET A 508 -5.69 0.25 -9.52
CA MET A 508 -5.85 -0.94 -8.68
C MET A 508 -7.31 -1.25 -8.30
N ALA A 509 -8.19 -0.24 -8.33
CA ALA A 509 -9.62 -0.44 -8.09
C ALA A 509 -10.38 -0.92 -9.33
N ASN A 510 -9.72 -0.99 -10.49
CA ASN A 510 -10.33 -1.48 -11.72
C ASN A 510 -10.31 -3.02 -11.75
N SER A 511 -11.47 -3.62 -11.98
CA SER A 511 -11.69 -5.07 -12.06
C SER A 511 -11.41 -5.67 -13.44
N ILE A 512 -11.14 -4.84 -14.46
CA ILE A 512 -10.77 -5.31 -15.79
C ILE A 512 -9.37 -5.94 -15.71
N ARG A 513 -9.34 -7.27 -15.65
CA ARG A 513 -8.11 -8.05 -15.78
C ARG A 513 -7.61 -7.93 -17.22
N ALA A 514 -6.46 -7.29 -17.41
CA ALA A 514 -5.68 -7.59 -18.60
C ALA A 514 -5.31 -9.08 -18.50
N ASN A 515 -5.79 -9.91 -19.43
CA ASN A 515 -5.46 -11.32 -19.48
C ASN A 515 -3.93 -11.48 -19.62
N ALA A 516 -3.22 -11.58 -18.50
CA ALA A 516 -1.86 -12.07 -18.46
C ALA A 516 -1.94 -13.58 -18.71
N SER A 517 -1.85 -13.95 -19.97
CA SER A 517 -1.76 -15.35 -20.37
C SER A 517 -0.37 -15.87 -19.99
N GLY A 518 -0.33 -16.80 -19.02
CA GLY A 518 0.82 -17.66 -18.72
C GLY A 518 1.49 -17.42 -17.35
N ASP A 519 1.88 -18.51 -16.69
CA ASP A 519 2.73 -18.58 -15.49
C ASP A 519 4.09 -17.87 -15.63
N SER A 520 4.44 -17.37 -16.83
CA SER A 520 5.77 -16.82 -17.15
C SER A 520 6.04 -15.42 -16.57
N ASN A 521 5.07 -14.79 -15.93
CA ASN A 521 5.18 -13.40 -15.46
C ASN A 521 5.12 -13.25 -13.94
N THR A 522 5.16 -14.36 -13.21
CA THR A 522 5.23 -14.38 -11.74
C THR A 522 6.62 -13.98 -11.27
N TYR A 523 6.68 -13.15 -10.23
CA TYR A 523 7.95 -12.78 -9.60
C TYR A 523 7.85 -12.86 -8.09
N ARG A 524 9.02 -12.97 -7.44
CA ARG A 524 9.12 -13.20 -6.00
C ARG A 524 9.61 -11.96 -5.27
N MET A 525 9.04 -11.74 -4.09
CA MET A 525 9.53 -10.79 -3.10
C MET A 525 9.94 -11.58 -1.87
N GLN A 526 11.21 -11.46 -1.49
CA GLN A 526 11.65 -11.99 -0.21
C GLN A 526 11.18 -11.03 0.88
N ALA A 527 10.27 -11.50 1.73
CA ALA A 527 9.69 -10.74 2.83
C ALA A 527 10.46 -11.06 4.12
N ASN A 528 11.66 -10.50 4.24
CA ASN A 528 12.39 -10.44 5.51
C ASN A 528 12.00 -9.14 6.24
N PRO A 529 11.73 -9.16 7.56
CA PRO A 529 11.36 -7.97 8.32
C PRO A 529 12.27 -6.76 8.10
N LEU A 530 13.59 -6.95 7.97
CA LEU A 530 14.50 -5.81 7.76
C LEU A 530 14.69 -5.43 6.29
N ARG A 531 14.49 -6.38 5.37
CA ARG A 531 14.81 -6.18 3.96
C ARG A 531 13.80 -6.88 3.05
N ILE A 532 12.93 -6.09 2.43
CA ILE A 532 12.00 -6.57 1.41
C ILE A 532 12.49 -6.12 0.05
N GLN A 533 12.83 -7.05 -0.82
CA GLN A 533 13.29 -6.75 -2.18
C GLN A 533 12.77 -7.76 -3.20
N PRO A 534 12.54 -7.33 -4.45
CA PRO A 534 12.17 -8.24 -5.52
C PRO A 534 13.37 -9.07 -5.94
N GLU A 535 13.26 -10.40 -5.88
CA GLU A 535 14.31 -11.31 -6.38
C GLU A 535 14.49 -11.14 -7.90
N SER A 536 13.37 -10.94 -8.60
CA SER A 536 13.34 -10.62 -10.01
C SER A 536 12.16 -9.72 -10.32
N LEU A 537 12.27 -8.92 -11.37
CA LEU A 537 11.19 -8.11 -11.92
C LEU A 537 11.07 -8.41 -13.40
N PHE A 538 9.90 -8.89 -13.81
CA PHE A 538 9.57 -9.03 -15.21
C PHE A 538 9.06 -7.70 -15.77
N SER A 539 9.63 -7.27 -16.89
CA SER A 539 9.07 -6.19 -17.70
C SER A 539 8.78 -6.71 -19.11
N PRO A 540 7.54 -6.55 -19.63
CA PRO A 540 7.28 -6.72 -21.05
C PRO A 540 8.20 -5.88 -21.95
N THR A 541 8.35 -6.29 -23.21
CA THR A 541 9.13 -5.55 -24.22
C THR A 541 8.61 -4.12 -24.38
N TRP A 542 9.51 -3.14 -24.28
CA TRP A 542 9.22 -1.70 -24.39
C TRP A 542 8.15 -1.19 -23.42
N SER A 543 8.20 -1.68 -22.19
CA SER A 543 7.30 -1.26 -21.11
C SER A 543 8.05 -0.65 -19.92
N SER A 544 7.36 0.22 -19.19
CA SER A 544 7.82 0.77 -17.92
C SER A 544 7.17 0.04 -16.75
N ARG A 545 7.92 -0.07 -15.65
CA ARG A 545 7.38 -0.47 -14.34
C ARG A 545 7.91 0.45 -13.26
N SER A 546 7.04 0.70 -12.29
CA SER A 546 7.32 1.61 -11.18
C SER A 546 7.49 0.81 -9.89
N LEU A 547 8.52 1.16 -9.13
CA LEU A 547 8.84 0.63 -7.82
C LEU A 547 8.84 1.76 -6.81
N VAL A 548 8.51 1.43 -5.57
CA VAL A 548 8.67 2.28 -4.42
C VAL A 548 9.55 1.58 -3.40
N THR A 549 10.58 2.28 -2.96
CA THR A 549 11.47 1.85 -1.88
C THR A 549 11.30 2.79 -0.71
N ARG A 550 10.98 2.25 0.46
CA ARG A 550 11.06 2.97 1.73
C ARG A 550 12.23 2.45 2.52
N TRP A 551 12.95 3.35 3.15
CA TRP A 551 13.98 2.99 4.09
C TRP A 551 13.95 3.91 5.30
N SER A 552 14.35 3.39 6.45
CA SER A 552 14.57 4.16 7.67
C SER A 552 15.88 3.75 8.32
N GLN A 553 16.50 4.70 8.99
CA GLN A 553 17.70 4.51 9.78
C GLN A 553 17.55 5.26 11.09
N ASP A 554 17.75 4.54 12.18
CA ASP A 554 17.76 5.09 13.53
C ASP A 554 19.19 5.42 13.98
N GLN A 555 19.30 6.43 14.84
CA GLN A 555 20.56 6.91 15.44
C GLN A 555 21.59 7.43 14.42
N LEU A 556 21.23 8.55 13.77
CA LEU A 556 22.13 9.38 12.95
C LEU A 556 23.38 9.87 13.68
#